data_AF-A0A9E1P8S8-F1
#
_entry.id   AF-A0A9E1P8S8-F1
#
_cell.length_a   1.000
_cell.length_b   1.000
_cell.length_c   1.000
_cell.angle_alpha   90.00
_cell.angle_beta   90.00
_cell.angle_gamma   90.00
#
_symmetry.space_group_name_H-M   'P 1'
#
loop_
_entity.id
_entity.type
_entity.pdbx_description
1 polymer ?
#
loop_
_entity_poly.entity_id
_entity_poly.type
_entity_poly.pdbx_seq_one_letter_code
_entity_poly.pdbx_strand_id
1 'polypeptide(L)'
;MAGFIQDPIQFVNLIADNLRDRYQTGFPILKELIQNTDDAPATELHYGLSPGLKNSSHPLLQGPGLFLINNGAFKSSDARGIRSFGQNSKAADQASIGKFGLGMKSVFHFCETFFFLAHDGQQAYAEVLNPWSGPDSMESLHRDWDDFTDQDAKLIRDTLSGITGKISKTPEQCFILWLPLRKKSHLELPNGNRAGAIVAEYPGDDRSLLDFLHEETLGVKIAALLPMLRSLQRASFWQVGDSGEVTKPVFEVSLGEGASRPSLIESAQTGDDPDVCHRSEIKGRIRIAADQGSQPLEFQGYEHYGWTPALTAMHAHELWPSSYVRDDLGHSREAKDKAQPHGAVFFSRTPGDGRLTANWSVFLPLDETHTSESIRVDGSHDFRLTLHGYFFIDAGRQGIHGLGEYEELRSIEPDSEEALRRAWNCELLDHAVLPLLLPALDSFCRELPLADKARSALSSALKEVTWVHRFRNQITANHCWIRALREDGTEWVLRGNVKDVLTLPSTPDADPSRPWRLFQSLRDIAANNWLAVVD
;
A
#
# COMPACT_ATOMS: atom_id res chain seq x y z
N MET A 1 -2.78 48.00 -3.88
CA MET A 1 -2.42 46.64 -4.36
C MET A 1 -3.69 45.82 -4.44
N ALA A 2 -3.89 45.08 -5.52
CA ALA A 2 -4.97 44.10 -5.66
C ALA A 2 -4.37 42.70 -5.44
N GLY A 3 -5.09 41.80 -4.75
CA GLY A 3 -4.63 40.44 -4.45
C GLY A 3 -4.42 40.17 -2.95
N PHE A 4 -4.24 38.90 -2.61
CA PHE A 4 -3.89 38.45 -1.26
C PHE A 4 -2.37 38.48 -1.07
N ILE A 5 -1.91 38.80 0.14
CA ILE A 5 -0.51 38.58 0.53
C ILE A 5 -0.33 37.07 0.71
N GLN A 6 0.69 36.51 0.06
CA GLN A 6 1.05 35.09 0.17
C GLN A 6 2.18 34.96 1.18
N ASP A 7 1.80 34.79 2.45
CA ASP A 7 2.74 34.61 3.56
C ASP A 7 3.23 33.14 3.61
N PRO A 8 4.54 32.88 3.52
CA PRO A 8 5.14 31.55 3.68
C PRO A 8 4.67 30.81 4.94
N ILE A 9 4.42 31.55 6.04
CA ILE A 9 3.97 30.98 7.32
C ILE A 9 2.58 30.32 7.19
N GLN A 10 1.70 30.83 6.33
CA GLN A 10 0.41 30.19 6.08
C GLN A 10 0.58 28.81 5.43
N PHE A 11 1.55 28.67 4.51
CA PHE A 11 1.86 27.38 3.90
C PHE A 11 2.47 26.41 4.92
N VAL A 12 3.38 26.89 5.77
CA VAL A 12 3.98 26.11 6.86
C VAL A 12 2.92 25.59 7.83
N ASN A 13 2.00 26.46 8.29
CA ASN A 13 0.90 26.06 9.17
C ASN A 13 0.00 25.02 8.50
N LEU A 14 -0.34 25.22 7.23
CA LEU A 14 -1.15 24.28 6.47
C LEU A 14 -0.45 22.94 6.27
N ILE A 15 0.88 22.90 6.13
CA ILE A 15 1.65 21.64 6.16
C ILE A 15 1.51 20.99 7.54
N ALA A 16 1.81 21.73 8.61
CA ALA A 16 1.81 21.21 9.98
C ALA A 16 0.44 20.63 10.37
N ASP A 17 -0.66 21.33 10.04
CA ASP A 17 -2.03 20.87 10.31
C ASP A 17 -2.34 19.58 9.55
N ASN A 18 -1.96 19.49 8.26
CA ASN A 18 -2.15 18.28 7.46
C ASN A 18 -1.36 17.08 7.97
N LEU A 19 -0.20 17.30 8.59
CA LEU A 19 0.63 16.22 9.15
C LEU A 19 0.08 15.74 10.50
N ARG A 20 -0.34 16.65 11.38
CA ARG A 20 -0.89 16.32 12.70
C ARG A 20 -2.17 15.51 12.62
N ASP A 21 -3.04 15.86 11.68
CA ASP A 21 -4.38 15.24 11.59
C ASP A 21 -4.39 13.89 10.87
N ARG A 22 -3.31 13.52 10.14
CA ARG A 22 -3.41 12.45 9.12
C ARG A 22 -2.28 11.43 9.08
N TYR A 23 -1.12 11.66 9.72
CA TYR A 23 0.01 10.74 9.61
C TYR A 23 0.65 10.43 10.97
N GLN A 24 0.63 9.14 11.32
CA GLN A 24 1.56 8.60 12.30
C GLN A 24 2.96 8.51 11.65
N THR A 25 4.01 8.80 12.41
CA THR A 25 5.41 8.79 11.94
C THR A 25 5.88 7.36 11.64
N GLY A 26 6.92 7.21 10.80
CA GLY A 26 7.54 5.91 10.49
C GLY A 26 7.01 5.23 9.21
N PHE A 27 6.58 3.98 9.31
CA PHE A 27 6.21 3.14 8.16
C PHE A 27 5.10 3.71 7.25
N PRO A 28 4.05 4.40 7.77
CA PRO A 28 3.05 5.03 6.91
C PRO A 28 3.63 6.02 5.89
N ILE A 29 4.66 6.79 6.27
CA ILE A 29 5.34 7.72 5.37
C ILE A 29 6.07 6.96 4.27
N LEU A 30 6.73 5.85 4.61
CA LEU A 30 7.40 4.99 3.62
C LEU A 30 6.39 4.35 2.66
N LYS A 31 5.19 3.96 3.13
CA LYS A 31 4.09 3.47 2.27
C LYS A 31 3.70 4.52 1.22
N GLU A 32 3.56 5.78 1.61
CA GLU A 32 3.24 6.88 0.69
C GLU A 32 4.36 7.10 -0.36
N LEU A 33 5.63 6.98 0.04
CA LEU A 33 6.78 7.09 -0.88
C LEU A 33 6.85 5.92 -1.88
N ILE A 34 6.55 4.70 -1.42
CA ILE A 34 6.41 3.51 -2.26
C ILE A 34 5.27 3.72 -3.28
N GLN A 35 4.13 4.22 -2.82
CA GLN A 35 2.98 4.48 -3.69
C GLN A 35 3.28 5.57 -4.74
N ASN A 36 3.94 6.66 -4.35
CA ASN A 36 4.37 7.69 -5.30
C ASN A 36 5.33 7.14 -6.36
N THR A 37 6.18 6.18 -5.98
CA THR A 37 7.11 5.53 -6.90
C THR A 37 6.37 4.61 -7.88
N ASP A 38 5.39 3.86 -7.39
CA ASP A 38 4.54 2.99 -8.22
C ASP A 38 3.65 3.79 -9.20
N ASP A 39 3.17 4.96 -8.78
CA ASP A 39 2.43 5.92 -9.60
C ASP A 39 3.32 6.59 -10.69
N ALA A 40 4.64 6.58 -10.53
CA ALA A 40 5.63 7.11 -11.50
C ALA A 40 6.13 6.05 -12.51
N PRO A 41 5.27 5.07 -12.84
CA PRO A 41 5.61 3.72 -13.32
C PRO A 41 7.05 3.21 -13.11
N ALA A 42 7.64 3.44 -11.93
CA ALA A 42 9.00 2.99 -11.67
C ALA A 42 9.03 1.49 -11.30
N THR A 43 10.07 0.78 -11.73
CA THR A 43 10.27 -0.63 -11.37
C THR A 43 11.19 -0.82 -10.16
N GLU A 44 11.99 0.19 -9.82
CA GLU A 44 12.96 0.13 -8.72
C GLU A 44 12.86 1.35 -7.80
N LEU A 45 12.86 1.10 -6.49
CA LEU A 45 12.94 2.10 -5.42
C LEU A 45 14.15 1.84 -4.54
N HIS A 46 15.02 2.84 -4.42
CA HIS A 46 16.21 2.77 -3.57
C HIS A 46 16.18 3.93 -2.59
N TYR A 47 16.22 3.64 -1.30
CA TYR A 47 16.21 4.68 -0.28
C TYR A 47 17.25 4.40 0.78
N GLY A 48 17.73 5.43 1.47
CA GLY A 48 18.81 5.22 2.42
C GLY A 48 19.24 6.45 3.18
N LEU A 49 20.05 6.22 4.21
CA LEU A 49 20.61 7.29 5.04
C LEU A 49 22.00 7.67 4.54
N SER A 50 22.24 8.98 4.52
CA SER A 50 23.55 9.58 4.27
C SER A 50 24.00 10.40 5.48
N PRO A 51 25.30 10.40 5.84
CA PRO A 51 25.84 11.25 6.89
C PRO A 51 25.88 12.74 6.49
N GLY A 52 25.68 13.05 5.21
CA GLY A 52 25.71 14.41 4.66
C GLY A 52 26.86 14.65 3.68
N LEU A 53 26.76 15.76 2.96
CA LEU A 53 27.68 16.20 1.91
C LEU A 53 28.61 17.28 2.48
N LYS A 54 29.70 16.88 3.14
CA LYS A 54 30.62 17.79 3.86
C LYS A 54 31.21 18.92 3.00
N ASN A 55 31.32 18.70 1.68
CA ASN A 55 31.87 19.67 0.73
C ASN A 55 30.79 20.54 0.06
N SER A 56 29.53 20.43 0.47
CA SER A 56 28.43 21.21 -0.08
C SER A 56 28.47 22.65 0.43
N SER A 57 28.17 23.59 -0.46
CA SER A 57 27.95 25.00 -0.09
C SER A 57 26.62 25.19 0.64
N HIS A 58 25.61 24.36 0.34
CA HIS A 58 24.31 24.47 0.95
C HIS A 58 24.33 23.93 2.40
N PRO A 59 23.93 24.74 3.42
CA PRO A 59 24.08 24.36 4.83
C PRO A 59 23.30 23.09 5.20
N LEU A 60 22.08 22.93 4.67
CA LEU A 60 21.26 21.74 4.93
C LEU A 60 21.83 20.44 4.36
N LEU A 61 22.61 20.49 3.28
CA LEU A 61 23.16 19.28 2.65
C LEU A 61 24.37 18.72 3.40
N GLN A 62 25.02 19.52 4.25
CA GLN A 62 26.16 19.08 5.06
C GLN A 62 25.76 18.14 6.22
N GLY A 63 24.48 18.19 6.63
CA GLY A 63 23.92 17.34 7.66
C GLY A 63 23.45 15.98 7.13
N PRO A 64 23.07 15.06 8.03
CA PRO A 64 22.55 13.76 7.64
C PRO A 64 21.26 13.91 6.84
N GLY A 65 21.06 13.04 5.85
CA GLY A 65 19.93 13.09 4.93
C GLY A 65 19.34 11.70 4.68
N LEU A 66 18.05 11.66 4.40
CA LEU A 66 17.36 10.51 3.82
C LEU A 66 17.22 10.76 2.32
N PHE A 67 17.72 9.85 1.48
CA PHE A 67 17.54 9.93 0.04
C PHE A 67 16.57 8.87 -0.46
N LEU A 68 15.93 9.16 -1.58
CA LEU A 68 15.12 8.24 -2.36
C LEU A 68 15.49 8.38 -3.83
N ILE A 69 15.56 7.26 -4.53
CA ILE A 69 15.90 7.17 -5.94
C ILE A 69 14.91 6.21 -6.59
N ASN A 70 14.30 6.62 -7.70
CA ASN A 70 13.56 5.70 -8.55
C ASN A 70 13.90 5.89 -10.03
N ASN A 71 13.64 4.85 -10.81
CA ASN A 71 13.88 4.81 -12.25
C ASN A 71 12.63 5.10 -13.09
N GLY A 72 11.61 5.72 -12.49
CA GLY A 72 10.38 6.11 -13.16
C GLY A 72 10.60 7.24 -14.16
N ALA A 73 9.75 7.30 -15.18
CA ALA A 73 9.79 8.41 -16.13
C ALA A 73 9.26 9.69 -15.48
N PHE A 74 10.03 10.77 -15.55
CA PHE A 74 9.65 12.07 -15.01
C PHE A 74 9.08 12.97 -16.10
N LYS A 75 7.99 13.68 -15.82
CA LYS A 75 7.34 14.61 -16.76
C LYS A 75 7.41 16.05 -16.24
N SER A 76 7.32 17.01 -17.15
CA SER A 76 7.21 18.43 -16.77
C SER A 76 5.96 18.76 -15.93
N SER A 77 4.88 17.95 -16.03
CA SER A 77 3.73 18.00 -15.12
C SER A 77 4.10 17.60 -13.69
N ASP A 78 5.01 16.65 -13.51
CA ASP A 78 5.46 16.19 -12.19
C ASP A 78 6.29 17.27 -11.51
N ALA A 79 7.19 17.93 -12.25
CA ALA A 79 7.94 19.09 -11.76
C ALA A 79 7.03 20.22 -11.24
N ARG A 80 5.89 20.45 -11.90
CA ARG A 80 4.87 21.39 -11.42
C ARG A 80 4.14 20.83 -10.19
N GLY A 81 3.70 19.57 -10.24
CA GLY A 81 2.98 18.92 -9.15
C GLY A 81 3.77 18.87 -7.83
N ILE A 82 5.08 18.65 -7.90
CA ILE A 82 5.99 18.64 -6.75
C ILE A 82 6.05 20.03 -6.08
N ARG A 83 6.01 21.11 -6.87
CA ARG A 83 6.09 22.50 -6.38
C ARG A 83 4.73 23.11 -6.02
N SER A 84 3.63 22.53 -6.50
CA SER A 84 2.29 23.07 -6.27
C SER A 84 1.72 22.65 -4.91
N PHE A 85 1.30 23.65 -4.11
CA PHE A 85 0.54 23.39 -2.89
C PHE A 85 -0.97 23.41 -3.17
N GLY A 86 -1.62 22.24 -3.09
CA GLY A 86 -3.10 22.16 -3.09
C GLY A 86 -3.78 22.07 -4.47
N GLN A 87 -3.00 21.90 -5.55
CA GLN A 87 -3.59 21.53 -6.85
C GLN A 87 -3.88 20.03 -6.87
N ASN A 88 -5.16 19.66 -6.95
CA ASN A 88 -5.65 18.30 -7.18
C ASN A 88 -5.41 17.85 -8.64
N SER A 89 -4.23 18.11 -9.23
CA SER A 89 -3.95 17.74 -10.62
C SER A 89 -4.00 16.22 -10.86
N LYS A 90 -3.67 15.41 -9.84
CA LYS A 90 -3.80 13.95 -9.87
C LYS A 90 -5.26 13.44 -9.80
N ALA A 91 -6.22 14.27 -9.38
CA ALA A 91 -7.62 13.88 -9.38
C ALA A 91 -8.15 13.61 -10.80
N ALA A 92 -7.48 14.08 -11.87
CA ALA A 92 -7.84 13.80 -13.26
C ALA A 92 -7.13 12.57 -13.86
N ASP A 93 -5.97 12.15 -13.35
CA ASP A 93 -5.19 11.03 -13.94
C ASP A 93 -5.73 9.66 -13.48
N GLN A 94 -6.37 8.92 -14.39
CA GLN A 94 -6.94 7.59 -14.12
C GLN A 94 -5.90 6.58 -13.63
N ALA A 95 -4.62 6.77 -13.96
CA ALA A 95 -3.54 5.90 -13.58
C ALA A 95 -2.89 6.25 -12.23
N SER A 96 -3.39 7.23 -11.46
CA SER A 96 -2.81 7.57 -10.15
C SER A 96 -3.66 7.00 -9.02
N ILE A 97 -3.06 6.23 -8.12
CA ILE A 97 -3.74 5.70 -6.93
C ILE A 97 -3.84 6.81 -5.86
N GLY A 98 -2.88 7.73 -5.82
CA GLY A 98 -2.86 8.85 -4.89
C GLY A 98 -3.90 9.94 -5.20
N LYS A 99 -5.02 9.94 -4.48
CA LYS A 99 -6.16 10.88 -4.69
C LYS A 99 -5.91 12.34 -4.27
N PHE A 100 -4.86 12.66 -3.50
CA PHE A 100 -4.79 13.95 -2.79
C PHE A 100 -3.55 14.82 -3.01
N GLY A 101 -2.54 14.40 -3.77
CA GLY A 101 -1.29 15.19 -3.93
C GLY A 101 -0.56 15.51 -2.59
N LEU A 102 -1.01 14.90 -1.49
CA LEU A 102 -0.49 15.07 -0.13
C LEU A 102 0.64 14.06 0.18
N GLY A 103 0.74 12.98 -0.58
CA GLY A 103 1.67 11.87 -0.28
C GLY A 103 3.13 12.31 -0.25
N MET A 104 3.55 13.21 -1.14
CA MET A 104 4.91 13.77 -1.10
C MET A 104 5.14 14.73 0.07
N LYS A 105 4.08 15.34 0.64
CA LYS A 105 4.22 16.28 1.76
C LYS A 105 4.46 15.58 3.09
N SER A 106 4.19 14.28 3.18
CA SER A 106 4.54 13.44 4.34
C SER A 106 6.04 13.46 4.66
N VAL A 107 6.90 13.80 3.68
CA VAL A 107 8.36 13.95 3.88
C VAL A 107 8.72 15.04 4.89
N PHE A 108 7.84 16.02 5.11
CA PHE A 108 8.03 17.06 6.12
C PHE A 108 7.91 16.54 7.56
N HIS A 109 7.62 15.26 7.79
CA HIS A 109 7.95 14.64 9.10
C HIS A 109 9.46 14.59 9.33
N PHE A 110 10.26 14.41 8.26
CA PHE A 110 11.71 14.26 8.36
C PHE A 110 12.50 15.56 8.19
N CYS A 111 12.01 16.50 7.39
CA CYS A 111 12.77 17.68 6.96
C CYS A 111 11.98 18.99 7.04
N GLU A 112 12.69 20.12 6.95
CA GLU A 112 12.08 21.46 6.79
C GLU A 112 11.95 21.88 5.32
N THR A 113 12.85 21.37 4.49
CA THR A 113 13.02 21.68 3.06
C THR A 113 13.55 20.41 2.41
N PHE A 114 13.29 20.19 1.11
CA PHE A 114 13.87 19.07 0.37
C PHE A 114 14.36 19.47 -1.01
N PHE A 115 15.21 18.63 -1.59
CA PHE A 115 15.79 18.81 -2.92
C PHE A 115 15.36 17.68 -3.82
N PHE A 116 15.12 17.97 -5.10
CA PHE A 116 14.94 16.92 -6.09
C PHE A 116 15.78 17.16 -7.34
N LEU A 117 16.26 16.06 -7.90
CA LEU A 117 16.94 15.99 -9.18
C LEU A 117 16.14 15.08 -10.11
N ALA A 118 15.92 15.52 -11.34
CA ALA A 118 15.18 14.75 -12.32
C ALA A 118 15.56 15.14 -13.74
N HIS A 119 15.05 14.40 -14.72
CA HIS A 119 15.20 14.72 -16.14
C HIS A 119 13.96 14.26 -16.90
N ASP A 120 13.32 15.13 -17.68
CA ASP A 120 12.09 14.78 -18.43
C ASP A 120 12.34 14.32 -19.88
N GLY A 121 13.62 14.24 -20.27
CA GLY A 121 14.07 13.90 -21.62
C GLY A 121 14.51 15.11 -22.42
N GLN A 122 14.08 16.31 -22.03
CA GLN A 122 14.45 17.57 -22.69
C GLN A 122 15.29 18.47 -21.78
N GLN A 123 14.93 18.53 -20.49
CA GLN A 123 15.55 19.39 -19.50
C GLN A 123 15.89 18.61 -18.23
N ALA A 124 17.04 18.97 -17.64
CA ALA A 124 17.41 18.57 -16.29
C ALA A 124 16.78 19.51 -15.26
N TYR A 125 16.29 18.93 -14.17
CA TYR A 125 15.79 19.65 -13.00
C TYR A 125 16.75 19.44 -11.84
N ALA A 126 17.08 20.54 -11.16
CA ALA A 126 17.79 20.57 -9.90
C ALA A 126 17.17 21.67 -9.06
N GLU A 127 16.25 21.29 -8.17
CA GLU A 127 15.30 22.21 -7.56
C GLU A 127 15.22 21.98 -6.06
N VAL A 128 15.03 23.05 -5.31
CA VAL A 128 14.79 23.04 -3.87
C VAL A 128 13.36 23.48 -3.60
N LEU A 129 12.65 22.76 -2.72
CA LEU A 129 11.35 23.18 -2.23
C LEU A 129 11.47 23.71 -0.79
N ASN A 130 11.50 25.03 -0.68
CA ASN A 130 11.61 25.74 0.58
C ASN A 130 10.26 26.38 0.97
N PRO A 131 9.49 25.79 1.91
CA PRO A 131 8.21 26.36 2.34
C PRO A 131 8.36 27.62 3.21
N TRP A 132 9.57 27.92 3.67
CA TRP A 132 9.88 29.05 4.57
C TRP A 132 10.26 30.34 3.83
N SER A 133 10.25 30.30 2.49
CA SER A 133 10.56 31.44 1.62
C SER A 133 9.43 31.70 0.63
N GLY A 134 9.25 32.98 0.29
CA GLY A 134 8.24 33.45 -0.63
C GLY A 134 8.64 34.74 -1.34
N PRO A 135 7.78 35.24 -2.25
CA PRO A 135 8.08 36.41 -3.06
C PRO A 135 8.31 37.68 -2.22
N ASP A 136 7.65 37.82 -1.06
CA ASP A 136 7.90 38.92 -0.13
C ASP A 136 9.09 38.63 0.80
N SER A 137 10.08 39.51 0.77
CA SER A 137 11.30 39.40 1.56
C SER A 137 11.12 39.61 3.04
N MET A 138 10.08 40.35 3.43
CA MET A 138 9.86 40.69 4.83
C MET A 138 9.24 39.54 5.62
N GLU A 139 8.60 38.58 4.94
CA GLU A 139 7.88 37.45 5.55
C GLU A 139 8.65 36.11 5.42
N SER A 140 9.75 36.09 4.66
CA SER A 140 10.56 34.89 4.46
C SER A 140 11.55 34.69 5.60
N LEU A 141 11.57 33.50 6.23
CA LEU A 141 12.46 33.20 7.36
C LEU A 141 13.81 32.61 6.92
N HIS A 142 13.81 31.70 5.93
CA HIS A 142 14.99 30.97 5.48
C HIS A 142 15.27 31.15 3.99
N ARG A 143 15.45 32.40 3.55
CA ARG A 143 15.84 32.68 2.15
C ARG A 143 17.20 32.13 1.77
N ASP A 144 18.07 31.95 2.76
CA ASP A 144 19.39 31.33 2.59
C ASP A 144 19.32 29.89 2.09
N TRP A 145 18.15 29.23 2.14
CA TRP A 145 17.96 27.88 1.59
C TRP A 145 17.48 27.84 0.14
N ASP A 146 17.21 28.98 -0.48
CA ASP A 146 16.77 29.03 -1.88
C ASP A 146 17.95 28.80 -2.85
N ASP A 147 19.19 29.02 -2.38
CA ASP A 147 20.41 28.94 -3.17
C ASP A 147 20.89 27.49 -3.35
N PHE A 148 20.22 26.73 -4.23
CA PHE A 148 20.66 25.39 -4.63
C PHE A 148 21.52 25.43 -5.90
N THR A 149 22.82 25.19 -5.76
CA THR A 149 23.79 25.33 -6.87
C THR A 149 23.94 24.05 -7.71
N ASP A 150 24.37 24.19 -8.97
CA ASP A 150 24.73 23.06 -9.83
C ASP A 150 25.83 22.18 -9.22
N GLN A 151 26.74 22.78 -8.44
CA GLN A 151 27.80 22.06 -7.75
C GLN A 151 27.24 21.18 -6.63
N ASP A 152 26.26 21.67 -5.88
CA ASP A 152 25.56 20.90 -4.85
C ASP A 152 24.72 19.77 -5.45
N ALA A 153 24.00 20.06 -6.55
CA ALA A 153 23.28 19.04 -7.30
C ALA A 153 24.22 17.94 -7.83
N LYS A 154 25.41 18.31 -8.31
CA LYS A 154 26.44 17.37 -8.74
C LYS A 154 26.94 16.52 -7.57
N LEU A 155 27.18 17.09 -6.39
CA LEU A 155 27.61 16.33 -5.21
C LEU A 155 26.59 15.26 -4.80
N ILE A 156 25.29 15.56 -4.87
CA ILE A 156 24.23 14.56 -4.64
C ILE A 156 24.35 13.42 -5.67
N ARG A 157 24.48 13.74 -6.97
CA ARG A 157 24.61 12.72 -8.03
C ARG A 157 25.86 11.87 -7.87
N ASP A 158 27.00 12.48 -7.60
CA ASP A 158 28.28 11.79 -7.46
C ASP A 158 28.23 10.81 -6.27
N THR A 159 27.65 11.25 -5.14
CA THR A 159 27.47 10.41 -3.94
C THR A 159 26.57 9.20 -4.19
N LEU A 160 25.52 9.38 -4.99
CA LEU A 160 24.53 8.33 -5.28
C LEU A 160 24.82 7.55 -6.57
N SER A 161 25.91 7.88 -7.27
CA SER A 161 26.27 7.29 -8.58
C SER A 161 26.42 5.77 -8.54
N GLY A 162 26.93 5.23 -7.42
CA GLY A 162 27.05 3.78 -7.20
C GLY A 162 25.71 3.04 -7.12
N ILE A 163 24.61 3.76 -6.84
CA ILE A 163 23.25 3.21 -6.84
C ILE A 163 22.59 3.48 -8.20
N THR A 164 22.59 4.73 -8.67
CA THR A 164 21.93 5.12 -9.93
C THR A 164 22.49 4.36 -11.14
N GLY A 165 23.81 4.13 -11.17
CA GLY A 165 24.47 3.35 -12.21
C GLY A 165 24.10 1.85 -12.24
N LYS A 166 23.55 1.30 -11.15
CA LYS A 166 23.10 -0.11 -11.09
C LYS A 166 21.66 -0.29 -11.60
N ILE A 167 20.82 0.75 -11.47
CA ILE A 167 19.37 0.65 -11.66
C ILE A 167 18.88 1.20 -13.01
N SER A 168 19.70 2.01 -13.69
CA SER A 168 19.36 2.60 -14.98
C SER A 168 20.57 2.66 -15.91
N LYS A 169 20.31 2.49 -17.21
CA LYS A 169 21.30 2.74 -18.28
C LYS A 169 21.53 4.23 -18.51
N THR A 170 20.61 5.07 -18.06
CA THR A 170 20.64 6.54 -18.08
C THR A 170 20.51 7.05 -16.64
N PRO A 171 21.57 6.95 -15.82
CA PRO A 171 21.54 7.31 -14.39
C PRO A 171 21.12 8.76 -14.12
N GLU A 172 21.39 9.65 -15.07
CA GLU A 172 21.00 11.06 -15.06
C GLU A 172 19.49 11.28 -15.15
N GLN A 173 18.73 10.27 -15.61
CA GLN A 173 17.27 10.31 -15.71
C GLN A 173 16.55 9.77 -14.47
N CYS A 174 17.28 9.18 -13.53
CA CYS A 174 16.70 8.75 -12.27
C CYS A 174 16.15 9.97 -11.51
N PHE A 175 14.95 9.81 -10.95
CA PHE A 175 14.42 10.77 -10.00
C PHE A 175 15.12 10.56 -8.66
N ILE A 176 15.74 11.61 -8.12
CA ILE A 176 16.39 11.62 -6.81
C ILE A 176 15.68 12.64 -5.94
N LEU A 177 15.26 12.22 -4.76
CA LEU A 177 14.73 13.08 -3.69
C LEU A 177 15.70 13.03 -2.52
N TRP A 178 16.16 14.19 -2.06
CA TRP A 178 17.05 14.32 -0.91
C TRP A 178 16.36 15.11 0.20
N LEU A 179 16.25 14.50 1.37
CA LEU A 179 15.59 15.02 2.56
C LEU A 179 16.65 15.28 3.64
N PRO A 180 17.12 16.52 3.85
CA PRO A 180 17.93 16.87 5.01
C PRO A 180 17.16 16.58 6.30
N LEU A 181 17.71 15.70 7.14
CA LEU A 181 17.04 15.35 8.39
C LEU A 181 17.04 16.56 9.32
N ARG A 182 15.86 16.92 9.82
CA ARG A 182 15.66 18.12 10.63
C ARG A 182 16.55 18.10 11.88
N LYS A 183 17.26 19.21 12.09
CA LYS A 183 18.02 19.52 13.29
C LYS A 183 17.50 20.78 13.95
N LYS A 184 17.69 20.88 15.26
CA LYS A 184 17.41 22.09 16.04
C LYS A 184 18.17 23.31 15.53
N SER A 185 19.39 23.09 15.01
CA SER A 185 20.24 24.13 14.40
C SER A 185 19.69 24.65 13.07
N HIS A 186 18.87 23.88 12.35
CA HIS A 186 18.23 24.37 11.12
C HIS A 186 17.23 25.49 11.42
N LEU A 187 16.72 25.58 12.65
CA LEU A 187 15.77 26.62 13.03
C LEU A 187 16.45 27.94 13.41
N GLU A 188 17.78 28.01 13.39
CA GLU A 188 18.52 29.23 13.68
C GLU A 188 18.47 30.16 12.46
N LEU A 189 18.00 31.39 12.69
CA LEU A 189 17.85 32.39 11.64
C LEU A 189 19.13 33.22 11.50
N PRO A 190 19.42 33.78 10.30
CA PRO A 190 20.60 34.62 10.09
C PRO A 190 20.68 35.85 11.01
N ASN A 191 19.55 36.31 11.54
CA ASN A 191 19.46 37.44 12.47
C ASN A 191 19.68 37.04 13.95
N GLY A 192 20.01 35.77 14.23
CA GLY A 192 20.22 35.24 15.57
C GLY A 192 18.94 34.85 16.33
N ASN A 193 17.75 35.05 15.75
CA ASN A 193 16.50 34.53 16.28
C ASN A 193 16.33 33.05 15.92
N ARG A 194 15.25 32.44 16.43
CA ARG A 194 14.91 31.04 16.16
C ARG A 194 13.51 30.91 15.59
N ALA A 195 13.37 30.21 14.47
CA ALA A 195 12.09 29.85 13.90
C ALA A 195 11.41 28.69 14.66
N GLY A 196 10.11 28.51 14.42
CA GLY A 196 9.40 27.28 14.77
C GLY A 196 9.75 26.14 13.82
N ALA A 197 9.43 24.90 14.18
CA ALA A 197 9.53 23.75 13.28
C ALA A 197 8.16 23.44 12.65
N ILE A 198 8.15 22.86 11.45
CA ILE A 198 6.91 22.27 10.88
C ILE A 198 6.38 21.18 11.83
N VAL A 199 7.28 20.26 12.22
CA VAL A 199 7.01 19.21 13.22
C VAL A 199 8.12 19.23 14.26
N ALA A 200 7.76 19.17 15.54
CA ALA A 200 8.69 19.25 16.67
C ALA A 200 9.44 17.94 16.95
N GLU A 201 9.82 17.21 15.90
CA GLU A 201 10.62 15.98 15.92
C GLU A 201 11.89 16.20 15.10
N TYR A 202 13.04 15.79 15.62
CA TYR A 202 14.35 16.17 15.09
C TYR A 202 15.19 14.94 14.71
N PRO A 203 14.84 14.19 13.65
CA PRO A 203 15.54 12.95 13.28
C PRO A 203 17.02 13.16 12.90
N GLY A 204 17.45 14.40 12.63
CA GLY A 204 18.85 14.74 12.40
C GLY A 204 19.68 14.86 13.69
N ASP A 205 19.02 15.07 14.84
CA ASP A 205 19.63 15.14 16.17
C ASP A 205 19.41 13.84 16.96
N ASP A 206 18.24 13.22 16.80
CA ASP A 206 17.84 11.98 17.46
C ASP A 206 17.55 10.87 16.43
N ARG A 207 18.47 9.91 16.33
CA ARG A 207 18.39 8.84 15.35
C ARG A 207 17.34 7.78 15.71
N SER A 208 16.88 7.68 16.96
CA SER A 208 15.90 6.64 17.31
C SER A 208 14.55 6.84 16.61
N LEU A 209 14.25 8.07 16.18
CA LEU A 209 13.10 8.38 15.34
C LEU A 209 13.12 7.69 13.96
N LEU A 210 14.27 7.14 13.57
CA LEU A 210 14.48 6.40 12.32
C LEU A 210 14.69 4.91 12.54
N ASP A 211 14.54 4.39 13.76
CA ASP A 211 14.76 2.98 14.09
C ASP A 211 13.85 2.04 13.27
N PHE A 212 12.68 2.54 12.84
CA PHE A 212 11.77 1.80 11.96
C PHE A 212 12.42 1.37 10.64
N LEU A 213 13.43 2.11 10.15
CA LEU A 213 14.19 1.78 8.93
C LEU A 213 15.11 0.55 9.12
N HIS A 214 15.44 0.25 10.37
CA HIS A 214 16.32 -0.84 10.77
C HIS A 214 15.58 -2.02 11.40
N GLU A 215 14.24 -1.99 11.47
CA GLU A 215 13.44 -3.12 11.92
C GLU A 215 13.70 -4.36 11.05
N GLU A 216 13.98 -5.50 11.67
CA GLU A 216 14.19 -6.77 10.97
C GLU A 216 12.97 -7.18 10.12
N THR A 217 11.78 -6.78 10.55
CA THR A 217 10.52 -7.06 9.85
C THR A 217 10.21 -6.09 8.71
N LEU A 218 10.97 -5.01 8.53
CA LEU A 218 10.67 -3.99 7.51
C LEU A 218 10.67 -4.58 6.10
N GLY A 219 11.63 -5.45 5.79
CA GLY A 219 11.68 -6.15 4.51
C GLY A 219 10.42 -6.99 4.24
N VAL A 220 9.89 -7.66 5.28
CA VAL A 220 8.62 -8.42 5.21
C VAL A 220 7.43 -7.48 5.02
N LYS A 221 7.40 -6.35 5.75
CA LYS A 221 6.34 -5.33 5.61
C LYS A 221 6.28 -4.77 4.20
N ILE A 222 7.42 -4.42 3.60
CA ILE A 222 7.51 -3.94 2.21
C ILE A 222 7.15 -5.04 1.21
N ALA A 223 7.65 -6.26 1.42
CA ALA A 223 7.31 -7.40 0.58
C ALA A 223 5.81 -7.67 0.51
N ALA A 224 5.10 -7.47 1.62
CA ALA A 224 3.64 -7.63 1.67
C ALA A 224 2.86 -6.56 0.89
N LEU A 225 3.49 -5.44 0.49
CA LEU A 225 2.86 -4.40 -0.34
C LEU A 225 2.94 -4.73 -1.83
N LEU A 226 4.05 -5.34 -2.27
CA LEU A 226 4.35 -5.61 -3.68
C LEU A 226 3.24 -6.32 -4.48
N PRO A 227 2.47 -7.28 -3.92
CA PRO A 227 1.38 -7.95 -4.65
C PRO A 227 0.32 -6.98 -5.16
N MET A 228 0.11 -5.84 -4.49
CA MET A 228 -0.89 -4.83 -4.84
C MET A 228 -0.33 -3.63 -5.60
N LEU A 229 0.99 -3.56 -5.78
CA LEU A 229 1.66 -2.53 -6.57
C LEU A 229 1.64 -2.90 -8.06
N ARG A 230 1.68 -1.91 -8.95
CA ARG A 230 1.52 -2.12 -10.39
C ARG A 230 2.85 -2.26 -11.12
N SER A 231 3.78 -1.38 -10.78
CA SER A 231 5.04 -1.18 -11.51
C SER A 231 6.23 -1.61 -10.67
N LEU A 232 6.22 -1.31 -9.37
CA LEU A 232 7.39 -1.53 -8.50
C LEU A 232 7.72 -3.01 -8.39
N GLN A 233 8.95 -3.41 -8.72
CA GLN A 233 9.43 -4.79 -8.66
C GLN A 233 10.51 -4.97 -7.61
N ARG A 234 11.32 -3.93 -7.35
CA ARG A 234 12.42 -3.98 -6.40
C ARG A 234 12.40 -2.78 -5.46
N ALA A 235 12.62 -3.02 -4.17
CA ALA A 235 12.84 -2.00 -3.16
C ALA A 235 14.09 -2.34 -2.34
N SER A 236 14.99 -1.38 -2.17
CA SER A 236 16.26 -1.59 -1.44
C SER A 236 16.54 -0.48 -0.44
N PHE A 237 16.98 -0.86 0.76
CA PHE A 237 17.44 0.07 1.78
C PHE A 237 18.97 0.12 1.82
N TRP A 238 19.53 1.33 1.88
CA TRP A 238 20.96 1.59 1.82
C TRP A 238 21.44 2.41 3.01
N GLN A 239 22.71 2.21 3.38
CA GLN A 239 23.40 3.04 4.34
C GLN A 239 24.70 3.52 3.72
N VAL A 240 24.82 4.83 3.52
CA VAL A 240 26.03 5.45 2.94
C VAL A 240 27.03 5.67 4.07
N GLY A 241 28.25 5.16 3.91
CA GLY A 241 29.33 5.37 4.88
C GLY A 241 29.92 6.78 4.83
N ASP A 242 30.73 7.15 5.82
CA ASP A 242 31.40 8.45 5.89
C ASP A 242 32.39 8.72 4.74
N SER A 243 32.88 7.65 4.09
CA SER A 243 33.73 7.72 2.89
C SER A 243 32.94 7.94 1.59
N GLY A 244 31.60 7.90 1.64
CA GLY A 244 30.74 7.94 0.47
C GLY A 244 30.67 6.63 -0.32
N GLU A 245 31.37 5.58 0.11
CA GLU A 245 31.31 4.27 -0.58
C GLU A 245 29.98 3.57 -0.31
N VAL A 246 29.31 3.16 -1.38
CA VAL A 246 28.06 2.39 -1.35
C VAL A 246 28.27 1.07 -2.06
N THR A 247 28.48 0.00 -1.30
CA THR A 247 28.84 -1.31 -1.87
C THR A 247 27.62 -2.20 -2.05
N LYS A 248 26.79 -2.37 -1.01
CA LYS A 248 25.60 -3.24 -1.00
C LYS A 248 24.44 -2.64 -0.17
N PRO A 249 23.19 -3.00 -0.48
CA PRO A 249 22.06 -2.62 0.35
C PRO A 249 22.07 -3.40 1.68
N VAL A 250 21.46 -2.82 2.72
CA VAL A 250 21.23 -3.47 4.02
C VAL A 250 20.22 -4.60 3.85
N PHE A 251 19.17 -4.35 3.09
CA PHE A 251 18.28 -5.38 2.59
C PHE A 251 17.69 -4.98 1.23
N GLU A 252 17.27 -5.99 0.48
CA GLU A 252 16.63 -5.89 -0.81
C GLU A 252 15.37 -6.76 -0.82
N VAL A 253 14.28 -6.22 -1.33
CA VAL A 253 13.04 -6.94 -1.61
C VAL A 253 12.84 -6.92 -3.12
N SER A 254 12.67 -8.09 -3.73
CA SER A 254 12.48 -8.23 -5.17
C SER A 254 11.35 -9.20 -5.51
N LEU A 255 10.42 -8.76 -6.36
CA LEU A 255 9.40 -9.60 -6.97
C LEU A 255 10.06 -10.60 -7.93
N GLY A 256 9.72 -11.88 -7.79
CA GLY A 256 10.22 -12.96 -8.64
C GLY A 256 9.62 -12.93 -10.03
N GLU A 257 10.36 -13.47 -11.00
CA GLU A 257 9.90 -13.62 -12.38
C GLU A 257 8.62 -14.46 -12.47
N GLY A 258 7.70 -14.07 -13.36
CA GLY A 258 6.44 -14.76 -13.58
C GLY A 258 5.36 -14.48 -12.52
N ALA A 259 5.58 -13.53 -11.60
CA ALA A 259 4.53 -13.08 -10.70
C ALA A 259 3.38 -12.40 -11.47
N SER A 260 2.16 -12.79 -11.12
CA SER A 260 0.90 -12.19 -11.58
C SER A 260 0.35 -11.29 -10.48
N ARG A 261 0.11 -10.03 -10.83
CA ARG A 261 -0.43 -8.99 -9.94
C ARG A 261 -1.76 -8.46 -10.49
N PRO A 262 -2.58 -7.79 -9.67
CA PRO A 262 -3.86 -7.25 -10.09
C PRO A 262 -3.76 -6.31 -11.31
N SER A 263 -4.65 -6.49 -12.27
CA SER A 263 -4.80 -5.67 -13.48
C SER A 263 -5.58 -4.38 -13.21
N LEU A 264 -5.34 -3.74 -12.06
CA LEU A 264 -6.17 -2.72 -11.39
C LEU A 264 -6.77 -1.61 -12.28
N ILE A 265 -6.16 -1.27 -13.42
CA ILE A 265 -6.54 -0.11 -14.26
C ILE A 265 -6.43 -0.38 -15.78
N GLU A 266 -5.75 -1.42 -16.26
CA GLU A 266 -5.64 -1.67 -17.71
C GLU A 266 -7.00 -2.02 -18.34
N SER A 267 -7.88 -2.69 -17.60
CA SER A 267 -9.25 -3.02 -18.03
C SER A 267 -10.20 -1.82 -18.13
N ALA A 268 -9.86 -0.67 -17.52
CA ALA A 268 -10.66 0.55 -17.64
C ALA A 268 -10.37 1.32 -18.93
N GLN A 269 -9.20 1.12 -19.55
CA GLN A 269 -8.78 1.86 -20.75
C GLN A 269 -9.28 1.24 -22.06
N THR A 270 -9.65 -0.03 -22.05
CA THR A 270 -10.08 -0.77 -23.25
C THR A 270 -11.53 -0.52 -23.66
N GLY A 271 -12.30 0.25 -22.87
CA GLY A 271 -13.73 0.40 -23.14
C GLY A 271 -14.45 -0.95 -23.17
N ASP A 272 -13.94 -1.90 -22.39
CA ASP A 272 -14.47 -3.26 -22.34
C ASP A 272 -15.91 -3.24 -21.85
N ASP A 273 -16.69 -4.11 -22.49
CA ASP A 273 -18.12 -4.27 -22.32
C ASP A 273 -18.48 -4.41 -20.81
N PRO A 274 -19.41 -3.61 -20.26
CA PRO A 274 -19.80 -3.69 -18.84
C PRO A 274 -20.28 -5.09 -18.40
N ASP A 275 -20.55 -5.99 -19.34
CA ASP A 275 -20.91 -7.38 -19.10
C ASP A 275 -19.74 -8.33 -18.80
N VAL A 276 -18.47 -7.90 -18.94
CA VAL A 276 -17.34 -8.81 -18.74
C VAL A 276 -16.84 -8.84 -17.30
N CYS A 277 -17.37 -9.82 -16.56
CA CYS A 277 -16.84 -10.25 -15.27
C CYS A 277 -15.55 -11.04 -15.48
N HIS A 278 -14.44 -10.52 -14.97
CA HIS A 278 -13.14 -11.20 -15.04
C HIS A 278 -12.65 -11.52 -13.63
N ARG A 279 -12.35 -12.81 -13.42
CA ARG A 279 -11.61 -13.28 -12.26
C ARG A 279 -10.23 -13.72 -12.71
N SER A 280 -9.21 -13.07 -12.16
CA SER A 280 -7.81 -13.33 -12.51
C SER A 280 -7.03 -13.79 -11.30
N GLU A 281 -5.99 -14.58 -11.54
CA GLU A 281 -5.16 -15.15 -10.49
C GLU A 281 -4.04 -14.18 -10.09
N ILE A 282 -3.91 -13.94 -8.79
CA ILE A 282 -2.80 -13.20 -8.21
C ILE A 282 -1.87 -14.22 -7.61
N LYS A 283 -0.62 -14.29 -8.07
CA LYS A 283 0.35 -15.24 -7.53
C LYS A 283 1.77 -14.81 -7.75
N GLY A 284 2.65 -15.21 -6.86
CA GLY A 284 4.07 -14.99 -7.06
C GLY A 284 4.90 -15.29 -5.83
N ARG A 285 6.21 -15.13 -6.03
CA ARG A 285 7.20 -15.26 -4.98
C ARG A 285 8.02 -13.98 -4.92
N ILE A 286 8.28 -13.53 -3.72
CA ILE A 286 9.07 -12.35 -3.42
C ILE A 286 10.28 -12.83 -2.63
N ARG A 287 11.45 -12.34 -3.00
CA ARG A 287 12.70 -12.62 -2.30
C ARG A 287 13.04 -11.42 -1.43
N ILE A 288 13.27 -11.68 -0.15
CA ILE A 288 13.75 -10.70 0.83
C ILE A 288 15.17 -11.12 1.18
N ALA A 289 16.16 -10.36 0.72
CA ALA A 289 17.57 -10.63 0.94
C ALA A 289 18.15 -9.61 1.91
N ALA A 290 18.78 -10.07 2.98
CA ALA A 290 19.49 -9.27 3.96
C ALA A 290 20.82 -9.96 4.32
N ASP A 291 21.66 -9.29 5.10
CA ASP A 291 22.96 -9.85 5.52
C ASP A 291 22.84 -11.16 6.31
N GLN A 292 21.74 -11.35 7.04
CA GLN A 292 21.48 -12.56 7.82
C GLN A 292 20.98 -13.75 6.96
N GLY A 293 20.61 -13.51 5.70
CA GLY A 293 20.11 -14.54 4.81
C GLY A 293 19.02 -14.05 3.85
N SER A 294 18.49 -15.00 3.08
CA SER A 294 17.41 -14.76 2.13
C SER A 294 16.18 -15.54 2.54
N GLN A 295 15.04 -14.87 2.68
CA GLN A 295 13.76 -15.51 2.98
C GLN A 295 12.74 -15.23 1.87
N PRO A 296 11.88 -16.20 1.52
CA PRO A 296 10.82 -16.01 0.56
C PRO A 296 9.54 -15.52 1.24
N LEU A 297 8.80 -14.66 0.56
CA LEU A 297 7.37 -14.45 0.78
C LEU A 297 6.64 -14.96 -0.46
N GLU A 298 5.70 -15.88 -0.28
CA GLU A 298 4.90 -16.46 -1.36
C GLU A 298 3.46 -16.02 -1.20
N PHE A 299 2.82 -15.60 -2.30
CA PHE A 299 1.44 -15.12 -2.27
C PHE A 299 0.61 -15.78 -3.36
N GLN A 300 -0.68 -15.99 -3.07
CA GLN A 300 -1.64 -16.64 -3.96
C GLN A 300 -3.07 -16.15 -3.63
N GLY A 301 -3.87 -15.89 -4.66
CA GLY A 301 -5.25 -15.46 -4.51
C GLY A 301 -5.88 -15.07 -5.83
N TYR A 302 -6.92 -14.24 -5.75
CA TYR A 302 -7.68 -13.81 -6.91
C TYR A 302 -8.05 -12.34 -6.82
N GLU A 303 -8.12 -11.70 -7.99
CA GLU A 303 -8.87 -10.47 -8.19
C GLU A 303 -10.18 -10.76 -8.89
N HIS A 304 -11.12 -9.84 -8.72
CA HIS A 304 -12.39 -9.79 -9.41
C HIS A 304 -12.67 -8.37 -9.85
N TYR A 305 -13.05 -8.24 -11.11
CA TYR A 305 -13.59 -7.01 -11.68
C TYR A 305 -14.93 -7.32 -12.32
N GLY A 306 -15.98 -6.58 -11.96
CA GLY A 306 -17.29 -6.78 -12.55
C GLY A 306 -18.35 -5.78 -12.08
N TRP A 307 -19.02 -5.13 -13.02
CA TRP A 307 -20.14 -4.23 -12.72
C TRP A 307 -21.41 -5.03 -12.39
N THR A 308 -22.06 -4.70 -11.27
CA THR A 308 -23.43 -5.14 -11.01
C THR A 308 -24.42 -4.04 -11.42
N PRO A 309 -25.69 -4.35 -11.69
CA PRO A 309 -26.70 -3.31 -11.95
C PRO A 309 -26.76 -2.25 -10.85
N ALA A 310 -26.53 -2.64 -9.59
CA ALA A 310 -26.49 -1.72 -8.46
C ALA A 310 -25.24 -0.82 -8.49
N LEU A 311 -24.03 -1.37 -8.72
CA LEU A 311 -22.80 -0.58 -8.86
C LEU A 311 -22.90 0.42 -10.03
N THR A 312 -23.46 -0.02 -11.17
CA THR A 312 -23.68 0.85 -12.33
C THR A 312 -24.65 1.98 -12.01
N ALA A 313 -25.77 1.68 -11.34
CA ALA A 313 -26.75 2.69 -10.93
C ALA A 313 -26.15 3.69 -9.93
N MET A 314 -25.37 3.22 -8.96
CA MET A 314 -24.71 4.08 -7.98
C MET A 314 -23.65 4.99 -8.62
N HIS A 315 -22.82 4.46 -9.52
CA HIS A 315 -21.79 5.26 -10.21
C HIS A 315 -22.39 6.30 -11.17
N ALA A 316 -23.57 6.01 -11.72
CA ALA A 316 -24.33 6.97 -12.54
C ALA A 316 -25.13 8.00 -11.71
N HIS A 317 -25.25 7.81 -10.39
CA HIS A 317 -26.08 8.62 -9.51
C HIS A 317 -25.62 10.09 -9.46
N GLU A 318 -26.56 11.02 -9.27
CA GLU A 318 -26.27 12.47 -9.21
C GLU A 318 -25.42 12.84 -8.00
N LEU A 319 -25.61 12.14 -6.88
CA LEU A 319 -24.81 12.30 -5.66
C LEU A 319 -23.48 11.54 -5.68
N TRP A 320 -23.04 11.01 -6.83
CA TRP A 320 -21.76 10.32 -6.93
C TRP A 320 -20.63 11.26 -6.50
N PRO A 321 -19.72 10.83 -5.60
CA PRO A 321 -18.69 11.71 -5.05
C PRO A 321 -17.91 12.40 -6.16
N SER A 322 -17.83 13.72 -6.08
CA SER A 322 -17.11 14.53 -7.04
C SER A 322 -16.24 15.56 -6.34
N SER A 323 -15.17 15.94 -7.02
CA SER A 323 -14.26 16.99 -6.56
C SER A 323 -14.20 18.07 -7.63
N TYR A 324 -14.10 19.33 -7.21
CA TYR A 324 -13.93 20.43 -8.15
C TYR A 324 -12.45 20.67 -8.39
N VAL A 325 -12.05 20.59 -9.66
CA VAL A 325 -10.71 20.92 -10.14
C VAL A 325 -10.81 22.16 -11.00
N ARG A 326 -9.89 23.11 -10.85
CA ARG A 326 -9.83 24.27 -11.73
C ARG A 326 -8.91 24.00 -12.92
N ASP A 327 -9.35 24.38 -14.11
CA ASP A 327 -8.51 24.32 -15.31
C ASP A 327 -7.47 25.47 -15.33
N ASP A 328 -6.60 25.48 -16.34
CA ASP A 328 -5.55 26.50 -16.50
C ASP A 328 -6.11 27.93 -16.66
N LEU A 329 -7.39 28.08 -16.99
CA LEU A 329 -8.11 29.35 -17.09
C LEU A 329 -8.91 29.69 -15.82
N GLY A 330 -8.85 28.81 -14.80
CA GLY A 330 -9.51 28.98 -13.52
C GLY A 330 -10.98 28.55 -13.48
N HIS A 331 -11.52 27.97 -14.55
CA HIS A 331 -12.89 27.47 -14.57
C HIS A 331 -13.01 26.23 -13.70
N SER A 332 -14.07 26.19 -12.88
CA SER A 332 -14.38 25.00 -12.09
C SER A 332 -14.87 23.89 -13.01
N ARG A 333 -14.23 22.73 -12.94
CA ARG A 333 -14.66 21.49 -13.60
C ARG A 333 -14.89 20.44 -12.54
N GLU A 334 -16.06 19.81 -12.60
CA GLU A 334 -16.38 18.69 -11.74
C GLU A 334 -15.61 17.45 -12.24
N ALA A 335 -14.85 16.84 -11.35
CA ALA A 335 -14.14 15.58 -11.55
C ALA A 335 -14.77 14.53 -10.63
N LYS A 336 -15.58 13.65 -11.22
CA LYS A 336 -16.17 12.50 -10.53
C LYS A 336 -15.09 11.57 -9.98
N ASP A 337 -15.38 10.95 -8.84
CA ASP A 337 -14.53 9.89 -8.28
C ASP A 337 -14.43 8.71 -9.25
N LYS A 338 -13.30 8.02 -9.19
CA LYS A 338 -12.89 6.98 -10.14
C LYS A 338 -13.04 5.57 -9.58
N ALA A 339 -13.69 5.39 -8.43
CA ALA A 339 -13.89 4.08 -7.83
C ALA A 339 -14.42 3.08 -8.87
N GLN A 340 -13.72 1.95 -8.97
CA GLN A 340 -14.01 0.88 -9.92
C GLN A 340 -14.54 -0.35 -9.17
N PRO A 341 -15.35 -1.22 -9.81
CA PRO A 341 -15.91 -2.41 -9.19
C PRO A 341 -14.86 -3.54 -9.07
N HIS A 342 -13.76 -3.23 -8.40
CA HIS A 342 -12.61 -4.10 -8.24
C HIS A 342 -12.47 -4.58 -6.80
N GLY A 343 -12.25 -5.88 -6.64
CA GLY A 343 -11.93 -6.54 -5.38
C GLY A 343 -10.81 -7.55 -5.55
N ALA A 344 -10.02 -7.78 -4.51
CA ALA A 344 -9.02 -8.83 -4.49
C ALA A 344 -8.89 -9.46 -3.11
N VAL A 345 -8.68 -10.77 -3.07
CA VAL A 345 -8.36 -11.51 -1.84
C VAL A 345 -7.22 -12.44 -2.11
N PHE A 346 -6.17 -12.34 -1.31
CA PHE A 346 -5.02 -13.22 -1.40
C PHE A 346 -4.42 -13.52 -0.03
N PHE A 347 -3.78 -14.67 0.03
CA PHE A 347 -2.98 -15.10 1.17
C PHE A 347 -1.51 -14.99 0.82
N SER A 348 -0.69 -14.72 1.83
CA SER A 348 0.76 -14.84 1.73
C SER A 348 1.32 -15.59 2.92
N ARG A 349 2.47 -16.23 2.73
CA ARG A 349 3.25 -16.85 3.81
C ARG A 349 4.70 -16.43 3.79
N THR A 350 5.28 -16.34 4.98
CA THR A 350 6.71 -16.18 5.24
C THR A 350 7.11 -17.14 6.35
N PRO A 351 8.37 -17.60 6.42
CA PRO A 351 8.88 -18.26 7.62
C PRO A 351 8.66 -17.35 8.86
N GLY A 352 8.24 -17.93 9.98
CA GLY A 352 7.90 -17.18 11.20
C GLY A 352 7.45 -18.08 12.35
N ASP A 353 6.83 -17.48 13.37
CA ASP A 353 6.48 -18.14 14.64
C ASP A 353 5.04 -18.66 14.70
N GLY A 354 4.28 -18.56 13.60
CA GLY A 354 2.94 -19.10 13.53
C GLY A 354 1.88 -18.07 13.91
N ARG A 355 1.56 -17.20 12.96
CA ARG A 355 0.56 -16.13 13.14
C ARG A 355 -0.21 -15.90 11.86
N LEU A 356 -1.52 -15.68 11.96
CA LEU A 356 -2.36 -15.17 10.88
C LEU A 356 -2.62 -13.69 11.14
N THR A 357 -2.26 -12.84 10.19
CA THR A 357 -2.59 -11.42 10.20
C THR A 357 -3.59 -11.13 9.09
N ALA A 358 -4.79 -10.68 9.45
CA ALA A 358 -5.88 -10.39 8.53
C ALA A 358 -6.08 -8.88 8.39
N ASN A 359 -5.91 -8.34 7.17
CA ASN A 359 -5.87 -6.90 6.93
C ASN A 359 -6.86 -6.46 5.84
N TRP A 360 -7.49 -5.33 6.08
CA TRP A 360 -8.19 -4.57 5.05
C TRP A 360 -7.22 -3.65 4.30
N SER A 361 -7.47 -3.48 2.99
CA SER A 361 -6.61 -2.68 2.12
C SER A 361 -7.41 -1.94 1.04
N VAL A 362 -6.98 -0.73 0.73
CA VAL A 362 -7.42 0.02 -0.45
C VAL A 362 -6.15 0.33 -1.22
N PHE A 363 -5.82 -0.57 -2.15
CA PHE A 363 -4.51 -0.73 -2.80
C PHE A 363 -3.41 -1.14 -1.81
N LEU A 364 -3.11 -0.29 -0.83
CA LEU A 364 -2.19 -0.63 0.26
C LEU A 364 -2.96 -0.93 1.55
N PRO A 365 -2.38 -1.71 2.48
CA PRO A 365 -2.97 -1.96 3.78
C PRO A 365 -3.25 -0.64 4.52
N LEU A 366 -4.46 -0.55 5.08
CA LEU A 366 -4.89 0.55 5.94
C LEU A 366 -4.11 0.54 7.26
N ASP A 367 -4.42 1.41 8.21
CA ASP A 367 -3.73 1.43 9.50
C ASP A 367 -3.83 0.05 10.18
N GLU A 368 -2.67 -0.58 10.43
CA GLU A 368 -2.56 -1.90 11.04
C GLU A 368 -3.11 -1.88 12.48
N THR A 369 -3.09 -0.74 13.18
CA THR A 369 -3.56 -0.64 14.56
C THR A 369 -5.07 -0.84 14.72
N HIS A 370 -5.86 -0.47 13.71
CA HIS A 370 -7.33 -0.49 13.77
C HIS A 370 -7.99 -1.48 12.80
N THR A 371 -7.29 -1.88 11.74
CA THR A 371 -7.86 -2.71 10.66
C THR A 371 -7.18 -4.06 10.49
N SER A 372 -6.19 -4.37 11.33
CA SER A 372 -5.57 -5.69 11.38
C SER A 372 -6.01 -6.49 12.60
N GLU A 373 -6.32 -7.76 12.37
CA GLU A 373 -6.52 -8.75 13.43
C GLU A 373 -5.39 -9.78 13.36
N SER A 374 -4.84 -10.17 14.51
CA SER A 374 -3.78 -11.14 14.57
C SER A 374 -4.11 -12.31 15.48
N ILE A 375 -4.11 -13.51 14.88
CA ILE A 375 -4.47 -14.77 15.53
C ILE A 375 -3.26 -15.69 15.53
N ARG A 376 -3.00 -16.38 16.64
CA ARG A 376 -1.91 -17.37 16.72
C ARG A 376 -2.26 -18.60 15.89
N VAL A 377 -1.29 -19.12 15.15
CA VAL A 377 -1.42 -20.33 14.32
C VAL A 377 -0.32 -21.29 14.73
N ASP A 378 -0.63 -22.56 14.96
CA ASP A 378 0.43 -23.53 15.20
C ASP A 378 1.22 -23.80 13.92
N GLY A 379 2.52 -23.50 13.92
CA GLY A 379 3.39 -23.77 12.80
C GLY A 379 4.67 -22.93 12.80
N SER A 380 5.43 -23.04 11.72
CA SER A 380 6.68 -22.31 11.47
C SER A 380 6.54 -21.23 10.39
N HIS A 381 5.32 -20.81 10.10
CA HIS A 381 5.01 -19.85 9.05
C HIS A 381 4.04 -18.80 9.57
N ASP A 382 4.34 -17.54 9.25
CA ASP A 382 3.39 -16.46 9.42
C ASP A 382 2.60 -16.30 8.12
N PHE A 383 1.28 -16.30 8.26
CA PHE A 383 0.30 -16.11 7.22
C PHE A 383 -0.24 -14.69 7.26
N ARG A 384 -0.52 -14.13 6.09
CA ARG A 384 -1.22 -12.86 5.96
C ARG A 384 -2.35 -12.99 4.96
N LEU A 385 -3.54 -12.61 5.39
CA LEU A 385 -4.73 -12.50 4.56
C LEU A 385 -4.96 -11.02 4.25
N THR A 386 -4.97 -10.67 2.97
CA THR A 386 -5.25 -9.32 2.51
C THR A 386 -6.60 -9.32 1.80
N LEU A 387 -7.51 -8.44 2.25
CA LEU A 387 -8.77 -8.15 1.58
C LEU A 387 -8.70 -6.75 1.01
N HIS A 388 -8.90 -6.65 -0.29
CA HIS A 388 -8.90 -5.41 -1.03
C HIS A 388 -10.23 -5.20 -1.71
N GLY A 389 -10.73 -3.97 -1.64
CA GLY A 389 -11.70 -3.43 -2.58
C GLY A 389 -11.37 -1.98 -2.86
N TYR A 390 -11.84 -1.46 -3.99
CA TYR A 390 -11.83 -0.02 -4.27
C TYR A 390 -12.89 0.69 -3.41
N PHE A 391 -12.67 0.65 -2.10
CA PHE A 391 -13.57 1.20 -1.11
C PHE A 391 -13.38 2.69 -0.92
N PHE A 392 -14.46 3.39 -0.59
CA PHE A 392 -14.38 4.68 0.07
C PHE A 392 -13.89 4.49 1.51
N ILE A 393 -12.86 5.24 1.88
CA ILE A 393 -12.29 5.27 3.23
C ILE A 393 -12.88 6.41 4.05
N ASP A 394 -12.82 6.28 5.37
CA ASP A 394 -13.23 7.34 6.29
C ASP A 394 -12.32 8.59 6.18
N ALA A 395 -12.77 9.70 6.78
CA ALA A 395 -12.06 10.98 6.71
C ALA A 395 -10.64 10.93 7.33
N GLY A 396 -10.41 10.01 8.27
CA GLY A 396 -9.11 9.78 8.92
C GLY A 396 -8.21 8.74 8.25
N ARG A 397 -8.69 8.08 7.18
CA ARG A 397 -8.05 6.91 6.53
C ARG A 397 -7.74 5.75 7.50
N GLN A 398 -8.50 5.65 8.59
CA GLN A 398 -8.34 4.65 9.63
C GLN A 398 -9.15 3.38 9.34
N GLY A 399 -10.12 3.43 8.42
CA GLY A 399 -10.95 2.29 8.10
C GLY A 399 -11.78 2.46 6.83
N ILE A 400 -12.49 1.38 6.48
CA ILE A 400 -13.46 1.38 5.39
C ILE A 400 -14.73 2.09 5.86
N HIS A 401 -15.16 3.08 5.10
CA HIS A 401 -16.32 3.90 5.43
C HIS A 401 -17.60 3.05 5.48
N GLY A 402 -18.32 3.10 6.61
CA GLY A 402 -19.61 2.42 6.80
C GLY A 402 -19.57 0.93 7.11
N LEU A 403 -18.40 0.30 7.23
CA LEU A 403 -18.31 -1.15 7.49
C LEU A 403 -18.90 -1.56 8.86
N GLY A 404 -18.89 -0.65 9.84
CA GLY A 404 -19.52 -0.85 11.15
C GLY A 404 -21.04 -1.02 11.07
N GLU A 405 -21.70 -0.32 10.16
CA GLU A 405 -23.16 -0.19 10.05
C GLU A 405 -23.77 -1.13 8.97
N TYR A 406 -22.99 -2.10 8.50
CA TYR A 406 -23.33 -2.96 7.36
C TYR A 406 -24.71 -3.63 7.43
N GLU A 407 -25.17 -4.04 8.62
CA GLU A 407 -26.43 -4.78 8.78
C GLU A 407 -27.68 -3.89 8.74
N GLU A 408 -27.56 -2.59 9.02
CA GLU A 408 -28.69 -1.70 9.28
C GLU A 408 -29.31 -1.12 7.98
N LEU A 409 -28.67 -1.27 6.82
CA LEU A 409 -28.90 -0.35 5.69
C LEU A 409 -29.06 -0.99 4.29
N ARG A 410 -29.18 -2.32 4.17
CA ARG A 410 -29.36 -3.01 2.87
C ARG A 410 -30.61 -2.61 2.08
N SER A 411 -31.48 -1.75 2.62
CA SER A 411 -32.83 -1.49 2.08
C SER A 411 -33.19 -0.01 1.99
N ILE A 412 -32.24 0.91 2.18
CA ILE A 412 -32.49 2.36 2.09
C ILE A 412 -31.85 2.88 0.79
N GLU A 413 -32.65 3.53 -0.06
CA GLU A 413 -32.10 4.26 -1.20
C GLU A 413 -31.16 5.37 -0.69
N PRO A 414 -29.96 5.52 -1.27
CA PRO A 414 -29.00 6.50 -0.79
C PRO A 414 -29.52 7.93 -1.02
N ASP A 415 -29.83 8.63 0.07
CA ASP A 415 -30.36 9.99 0.10
C ASP A 415 -29.27 11.07 0.20
N SER A 416 -28.02 10.64 0.35
CA SER A 416 -26.86 11.49 0.58
C SER A 416 -25.62 10.87 -0.08
N GLU A 417 -24.62 11.70 -0.38
CA GLU A 417 -23.32 11.23 -0.88
C GLU A 417 -22.68 10.23 0.09
N GLU A 418 -22.83 10.45 1.39
CA GLU A 418 -22.32 9.57 2.44
C GLU A 418 -23.01 8.19 2.41
N ALA A 419 -24.34 8.16 2.29
CA ALA A 419 -25.09 6.91 2.13
C ALA A 419 -24.71 6.18 0.83
N LEU A 420 -24.49 6.91 -0.27
CA LEU A 420 -24.07 6.34 -1.54
C LEU A 420 -22.69 5.69 -1.45
N ARG A 421 -21.72 6.34 -0.80
CA ARG A 421 -20.38 5.78 -0.55
C ARG A 421 -20.45 4.51 0.29
N ARG A 422 -21.33 4.47 1.30
CA ARG A 422 -21.57 3.26 2.10
C ARG A 422 -22.18 2.13 1.27
N ALA A 423 -23.24 2.44 0.50
CA ALA A 423 -23.91 1.46 -0.35
C ALA A 423 -22.95 0.85 -1.38
N TRP A 424 -22.09 1.67 -1.99
CA TRP A 424 -21.01 1.21 -2.88
C TRP A 424 -20.09 0.21 -2.17
N ASN A 425 -19.61 0.55 -0.98
CA ASN A 425 -18.71 -0.33 -0.22
C ASN A 425 -19.38 -1.67 0.13
N CYS A 426 -20.65 -1.67 0.54
CA CYS A 426 -21.40 -2.89 0.87
C CYS A 426 -21.61 -3.78 -0.35
N GLU A 427 -22.05 -3.22 -1.47
CA GLU A 427 -22.27 -3.95 -2.72
C GLU A 427 -20.95 -4.54 -3.25
N LEU A 428 -19.88 -3.74 -3.23
CA LEU A 428 -18.55 -4.20 -3.65
C LEU A 428 -18.02 -5.33 -2.75
N LEU A 429 -18.25 -5.22 -1.44
CA LEU A 429 -17.85 -6.22 -0.47
C LEU A 429 -18.55 -7.57 -0.73
N ASP A 430 -19.86 -7.55 -1.00
CA ASP A 430 -20.69 -8.73 -1.22
C ASP A 430 -20.40 -9.44 -2.54
N HIS A 431 -20.08 -8.68 -3.59
CA HIS A 431 -19.94 -9.23 -4.94
C HIS A 431 -18.48 -9.46 -5.36
N ALA A 432 -17.56 -8.57 -5.01
CA ALA A 432 -16.19 -8.59 -5.51
C ALA A 432 -15.15 -9.08 -4.49
N VAL A 433 -15.44 -9.06 -3.18
CA VAL A 433 -14.43 -9.32 -2.14
C VAL A 433 -14.72 -10.60 -1.34
N LEU A 434 -15.80 -10.63 -0.56
CA LEU A 434 -16.08 -11.76 0.35
C LEU A 434 -16.21 -13.12 -0.35
N PRO A 435 -16.85 -13.24 -1.54
CA PRO A 435 -16.93 -14.51 -2.25
C PRO A 435 -15.59 -15.07 -2.72
N LEU A 436 -14.54 -14.24 -2.80
CA LEU A 436 -13.20 -14.67 -3.22
C LEU A 436 -12.40 -15.34 -2.10
N LEU A 437 -12.80 -15.17 -0.84
CA LEU A 437 -12.00 -15.60 0.31
C LEU A 437 -11.74 -17.11 0.33
N LEU A 438 -12.78 -17.94 0.23
CA LEU A 438 -12.61 -19.41 0.24
C LEU A 438 -11.91 -19.92 -1.02
N PRO A 439 -12.24 -19.43 -2.24
CA PRO A 439 -11.47 -19.78 -3.42
C PRO A 439 -9.98 -19.38 -3.34
N ALA A 440 -9.65 -18.23 -2.76
CA ALA A 440 -8.27 -17.82 -2.54
C ALA A 440 -7.56 -18.73 -1.54
N LEU A 441 -8.23 -19.14 -0.46
CA LEU A 441 -7.69 -20.08 0.53
C LEU A 441 -7.40 -21.46 -0.09
N ASP A 442 -8.33 -21.99 -0.90
CA ASP A 442 -8.16 -23.27 -1.61
C ASP A 442 -6.96 -23.22 -2.56
N SER A 443 -6.91 -22.20 -3.41
CA SER A 443 -5.79 -22.00 -4.33
C SER A 443 -4.46 -21.85 -3.59
N PHE A 444 -4.43 -21.08 -2.51
CA PHE A 444 -3.25 -20.94 -1.66
C PHE A 444 -2.79 -22.29 -1.09
N CYS A 445 -3.70 -23.09 -0.52
CA CYS A 445 -3.37 -24.39 0.05
C CYS A 445 -2.94 -25.45 -1.00
N ARG A 446 -3.41 -25.31 -2.24
CA ARG A 446 -3.15 -26.22 -3.35
C ARG A 446 -1.82 -25.91 -4.05
N GLU A 447 -1.56 -24.65 -4.37
CA GLU A 447 -0.34 -24.22 -5.07
C GLU A 447 0.87 -24.13 -4.13
N LEU A 448 0.65 -23.76 -2.86
CA LEU A 448 1.68 -23.74 -1.84
C LEU A 448 1.43 -24.91 -0.89
N PRO A 449 2.02 -26.09 -1.14
CA PRO A 449 1.73 -27.29 -0.36
C PRO A 449 2.01 -27.03 1.12
N LEU A 450 0.95 -27.18 1.91
CA LEU A 450 0.93 -27.11 3.37
C LEU A 450 0.59 -28.50 3.89
N ALA A 451 1.26 -28.94 4.95
CA ALA A 451 0.87 -30.16 5.66
C ALA A 451 -0.58 -30.04 6.17
N ASP A 452 -1.30 -31.16 6.24
CA ASP A 452 -2.71 -31.16 6.66
C ASP A 452 -2.95 -30.50 8.03
N LYS A 453 -2.01 -30.70 8.97
CA LYS A 453 -2.02 -30.02 10.27
C LYS A 453 -1.94 -28.50 10.13
N ALA A 454 -1.08 -27.98 9.25
CA ALA A 454 -0.93 -26.54 9.01
C ALA A 454 -2.18 -25.96 8.32
N ARG A 455 -2.80 -26.70 7.38
CA ARG A 455 -4.07 -26.31 6.75
C ARG A 455 -5.20 -26.24 7.78
N SER A 456 -5.26 -27.22 8.70
CA SER A 456 -6.22 -27.25 9.78
C SER A 456 -6.01 -26.07 10.74
N ALA A 457 -4.77 -25.81 11.16
CA ALA A 457 -4.43 -24.67 12.02
C ALA A 457 -4.77 -23.31 11.37
N LEU A 458 -4.45 -23.12 10.08
CA LEU A 458 -4.81 -21.92 9.34
C LEU A 458 -6.34 -21.76 9.22
N SER A 459 -7.05 -22.85 8.92
CA SER A 459 -8.52 -22.83 8.78
C SER A 459 -9.21 -22.51 10.11
N SER A 460 -8.70 -23.07 11.22
CA SER A 460 -9.17 -22.75 12.56
C SER A 460 -8.89 -21.29 12.91
N ALA A 461 -7.67 -20.79 12.67
CA ALA A 461 -7.34 -19.40 12.95
C ALA A 461 -8.17 -18.41 12.13
N LEU A 462 -8.48 -18.74 10.87
CA LEU A 462 -9.34 -17.92 10.02
C LEU A 462 -10.76 -17.78 10.60
N LYS A 463 -11.29 -18.84 11.21
CA LYS A 463 -12.61 -18.83 11.86
C LYS A 463 -12.67 -17.89 13.07
N GLU A 464 -11.54 -17.73 13.77
CA GLU A 464 -11.42 -16.85 14.94
C GLU A 464 -11.30 -15.36 14.59
N VAL A 465 -11.09 -15.02 13.31
CA VAL A 465 -11.07 -13.62 12.88
C VAL A 465 -12.48 -13.02 12.99
N THR A 466 -12.61 -11.90 13.70
CA THR A 466 -13.91 -11.34 14.12
C THR A 466 -14.82 -11.04 12.93
N TRP A 467 -14.28 -10.40 11.89
CA TRP A 467 -15.06 -10.08 10.70
C TRP A 467 -15.36 -11.30 9.83
N VAL A 468 -14.55 -12.38 9.88
CA VAL A 468 -14.88 -13.64 9.19
C VAL A 468 -16.12 -14.28 9.83
N HIS A 469 -16.21 -14.23 11.16
CA HIS A 469 -17.42 -14.64 11.87
C HIS A 469 -18.63 -13.78 11.49
N ARG A 470 -18.46 -12.44 11.47
CA ARG A 470 -19.52 -11.49 11.09
C ARG A 470 -20.05 -11.74 9.69
N PHE A 471 -19.17 -11.90 8.71
CA PHE A 471 -19.51 -12.04 7.29
C PHE A 471 -19.61 -13.48 6.80
N ARG A 472 -19.80 -14.44 7.73
CA ARG A 472 -19.79 -15.87 7.42
C ARG A 472 -20.75 -16.23 6.29
N ASN A 473 -21.97 -15.69 6.31
CA ASN A 473 -23.01 -16.03 5.33
C ASN A 473 -22.60 -15.60 3.91
N GLN A 474 -22.00 -14.41 3.77
CA GLN A 474 -21.54 -13.87 2.50
C GLN A 474 -20.31 -14.63 1.99
N ILE A 475 -19.36 -14.92 2.88
CA ILE A 475 -18.16 -15.71 2.57
C ILE A 475 -18.55 -17.11 2.08
N THR A 476 -19.55 -17.73 2.71
CA THR A 476 -20.00 -19.09 2.37
C THR A 476 -21.17 -19.12 1.38
N ALA A 477 -21.51 -18.02 0.72
CA ALA A 477 -22.69 -17.94 -0.14
C ALA A 477 -22.64 -18.98 -1.28
N ASN A 478 -21.49 -19.05 -1.96
CA ASN A 478 -21.29 -19.90 -3.13
C ASN A 478 -20.52 -21.20 -2.81
N HIS A 479 -19.67 -21.16 -1.79
CA HIS A 479 -18.76 -22.25 -1.47
C HIS A 479 -18.71 -22.53 0.03
N CYS A 480 -18.34 -23.76 0.38
CA CYS A 480 -17.96 -24.12 1.73
C CYS A 480 -16.55 -24.74 1.74
N TRP A 481 -15.79 -24.41 2.77
CA TRP A 481 -14.46 -24.95 3.01
C TRP A 481 -14.57 -26.00 4.11
N ILE A 482 -14.37 -27.27 3.73
CA ILE A 482 -14.62 -28.40 4.63
C ILE A 482 -13.45 -29.37 4.61
N ARG A 483 -13.22 -30.03 5.75
CA ARG A 483 -12.35 -31.20 5.83
C ARG A 483 -13.15 -32.43 5.46
N ALA A 484 -13.20 -32.75 4.16
CA ALA A 484 -14.06 -33.80 3.64
C ALA A 484 -13.53 -35.20 3.99
N LEU A 485 -14.46 -36.09 4.34
CA LEU A 485 -14.17 -37.52 4.49
C LEU A 485 -14.08 -38.17 3.10
N ARG A 486 -12.96 -38.84 2.82
CA ARG A 486 -12.73 -39.68 1.64
C ARG A 486 -12.58 -41.15 2.03
N GLU A 487 -12.60 -42.05 1.05
CA GLU A 487 -12.41 -43.49 1.31
C GLU A 487 -11.00 -43.81 1.82
N ASP A 488 -10.01 -43.00 1.42
CA ASP A 488 -8.58 -43.14 1.72
C ASP A 488 -8.07 -42.21 2.83
N GLY A 489 -8.93 -41.34 3.40
CA GLY A 489 -8.51 -40.38 4.41
C GLY A 489 -9.45 -39.19 4.59
N THR A 490 -8.89 -38.10 5.07
CA THR A 490 -9.57 -36.79 5.15
C THR A 490 -8.72 -35.75 4.46
N GLU A 491 -9.36 -34.79 3.80
CA GLU A 491 -8.64 -33.66 3.21
C GLU A 491 -9.48 -32.39 3.21
N TRP A 492 -8.80 -31.25 3.31
CA TRP A 492 -9.41 -29.95 3.11
C TRP A 492 -9.72 -29.70 1.64
N VAL A 493 -10.98 -29.35 1.35
CA VAL A 493 -11.47 -29.07 0.00
C VAL A 493 -12.49 -27.96 -0.03
N LEU A 494 -12.47 -27.20 -1.12
CA LEU A 494 -13.55 -26.31 -1.50
C LEU A 494 -14.68 -27.10 -2.16
N ARG A 495 -15.91 -26.91 -1.70
CA ARG A 495 -17.12 -27.46 -2.30
C ARG A 495 -18.11 -26.34 -2.61
N GLY A 496 -18.93 -26.55 -3.64
CA GLY A 496 -20.07 -25.66 -3.89
C GLY A 496 -21.15 -25.86 -2.83
N ASN A 497 -21.89 -24.79 -2.54
CA ASN A 497 -22.96 -24.77 -1.53
C ASN A 497 -24.28 -25.43 -2.02
N VAL A 498 -24.18 -26.48 -2.83
CA VAL A 498 -25.31 -27.19 -3.46
C VAL A 498 -25.85 -28.35 -2.62
N LYS A 499 -25.11 -28.77 -1.59
CA LYS A 499 -25.49 -29.86 -0.68
C LYS A 499 -25.26 -29.42 0.76
N ASP A 500 -26.08 -29.91 1.66
CA ASP A 500 -25.90 -29.70 3.09
C ASP A 500 -24.63 -30.38 3.59
N VAL A 501 -23.98 -29.76 4.58
CA VAL A 501 -22.78 -30.30 5.21
C VAL A 501 -23.17 -31.05 6.49
N LEU A 502 -22.92 -32.35 6.51
CA LEU A 502 -23.08 -33.19 7.70
C LEU A 502 -21.72 -33.42 8.34
N THR A 503 -21.65 -33.19 9.66
CA THR A 503 -20.42 -33.34 10.43
C THR A 503 -20.33 -34.73 11.04
N LEU A 504 -19.13 -35.29 11.02
CA LEU A 504 -18.77 -36.58 11.58
C LEU A 504 -17.57 -36.41 12.51
N PRO A 505 -17.46 -37.24 13.57
CA PRO A 505 -16.28 -37.24 14.43
C PRO A 505 -15.03 -37.72 13.66
N SER A 506 -13.86 -37.28 14.12
CA SER A 506 -12.56 -37.68 13.56
C SER A 506 -12.37 -39.19 13.51
N THR A 507 -11.77 -39.66 12.41
CA THR A 507 -11.36 -41.05 12.25
C THR A 507 -9.96 -41.27 12.83
N PRO A 508 -9.67 -42.44 13.41
CA PRO A 508 -8.30 -42.77 13.78
C PRO A 508 -7.41 -42.83 12.52
N ASP A 509 -6.27 -42.14 12.55
CA ASP A 509 -5.31 -42.08 11.43
C ASP A 509 -4.86 -43.48 10.93
N ALA A 510 -4.89 -44.48 11.81
CA ALA A 510 -4.48 -45.85 11.50
C ALA A 510 -5.49 -46.64 10.63
N ASP A 511 -6.76 -46.20 10.52
CA ASP A 511 -7.78 -46.87 9.68
C ASP A 511 -8.78 -45.85 9.11
N PRO A 512 -8.35 -45.05 8.10
CA PRO A 512 -9.18 -44.01 7.49
C PRO A 512 -10.43 -44.57 6.79
N SER A 513 -10.36 -45.82 6.31
CA SER A 513 -11.47 -46.50 5.63
C SER A 513 -12.59 -46.96 6.57
N ARG A 514 -12.35 -46.92 7.89
CA ARG A 514 -13.23 -47.50 8.91
C ARG A 514 -14.69 -47.02 8.83
N PRO A 515 -15.00 -45.72 8.64
CA PRO A 515 -16.39 -45.28 8.55
C PRO A 515 -17.12 -45.91 7.37
N TRP A 516 -16.48 -45.93 6.20
CA TRP A 516 -17.07 -46.47 4.97
C TRP A 516 -17.29 -47.98 5.06
N ARG A 517 -16.38 -48.69 5.74
CA ARG A 517 -16.51 -50.15 5.96
C ARG A 517 -17.63 -50.48 6.96
N LEU A 518 -17.73 -49.73 8.06
CA LEU A 518 -18.69 -50.00 9.14
C LEU A 518 -20.09 -49.48 8.84
N PHE A 519 -20.19 -48.36 8.12
CA PHE A 519 -21.45 -47.68 7.82
C PHE A 519 -21.60 -47.56 6.30
N GLN A 520 -21.95 -48.66 5.65
CA GLN A 520 -22.05 -48.71 4.18
C GLN A 520 -23.06 -47.69 3.61
N SER A 521 -24.13 -47.37 4.36
CA SER A 521 -25.11 -46.33 4.01
C SER A 521 -24.53 -44.91 3.98
N LEU A 522 -23.30 -44.67 4.47
CA LEU A 522 -22.61 -43.38 4.29
C LEU A 522 -22.44 -43.05 2.81
N ARG A 523 -22.32 -44.04 1.93
CA ARG A 523 -22.24 -43.81 0.47
C ARG A 523 -23.51 -43.17 -0.08
N ASP A 524 -24.67 -43.62 0.39
CA ASP A 524 -25.96 -43.05 0.00
C ASP A 524 -26.15 -41.64 0.60
N ILE A 525 -25.69 -41.43 1.83
CA ILE A 525 -25.73 -40.11 2.47
C ILE A 525 -24.81 -39.11 1.75
N ALA A 526 -23.59 -39.53 1.39
CA ALA A 526 -22.62 -38.72 0.65
C ALA A 526 -23.08 -38.36 -0.78
N ALA A 527 -24.02 -39.12 -1.34
CA ALA A 527 -24.64 -38.78 -2.62
C ALA A 527 -25.43 -37.45 -2.53
N ASN A 528 -26.08 -37.19 -1.40
CA ASN A 528 -26.93 -36.01 -1.20
C ASN A 528 -26.33 -34.94 -0.27
N ASN A 529 -25.29 -35.27 0.49
CA ASN A 529 -24.68 -34.38 1.48
C ASN A 529 -23.15 -34.34 1.32
N TRP A 530 -22.54 -33.25 1.76
CA TRP A 530 -21.10 -33.22 2.00
C TRP A 530 -20.80 -33.77 3.39
N LEU A 531 -19.90 -34.75 3.48
CA LEU A 531 -19.45 -35.31 4.75
C LEU A 531 -18.17 -34.61 5.19
N ALA A 532 -18.24 -33.86 6.28
CA ALA A 532 -17.13 -33.14 6.86
C ALA A 532 -16.72 -33.75 8.21
N VAL A 533 -15.42 -33.77 8.47
CA VAL A 533 -14.86 -34.23 9.75
C VAL A 533 -14.56 -33.02 10.64
N VAL A 534 -14.94 -33.12 11.91
CA VAL A 534 -14.69 -32.09 12.92
C VAL A 534 -13.81 -32.71 14.01
N ASP A 535 -12.73 -32.00 14.34
CA ASP A 535 -11.83 -32.33 15.46
C ASP A 535 -12.31 -31.76 16.79
#